data_AF-A0A7V0MKT3-F1
#
_entry.id   AF-A0A7V0MKT3-F1
#
_cell.length_a   1.000
_cell.length_b   1.000
_cell.length_c   1.000
_cell.angle_alpha   90.00
_cell.angle_beta   90.00
_cell.angle_gamma   90.00
#
_symmetry.space_group_name_H-M   'P 1'
#
loop_
_entity.id
_entity.type
_entity.pdbx_description
1 polymer ?
#
loop_
_entity_poly.entity_id
_entity_poly.type
_entity_poly.pdbx_seq_one_letter_code
_entity_poly.pdbx_strand_id
1 'polypeptide(L)' 'SYVYAECSFVELYTGQALAHEVIAWLRERGFRLAGVHNMSYDQNGRAVQGDFLFSRRRA' A
#
# COMPACT_ATOMS: atom_id res chain seq x y z
N SER A 1 1.26 -14.55 -8.49
CA SER A 1 2.40 -13.66 -8.18
C SER A 1 2.03 -12.75 -7.02
N TYR A 2 3.03 -12.30 -6.27
CA TYR A 2 2.83 -11.41 -5.13
C TYR A 2 3.69 -10.14 -5.27
N VAL A 3 3.22 -9.04 -4.69
CA VAL A 3 3.97 -7.81 -4.46
C VAL A 3 3.77 -7.45 -3.00
N TYR A 4 4.85 -7.16 -2.29
CA TYR A 4 4.83 -6.66 -0.92
C TYR A 4 5.52 -5.31 -0.93
N ALA A 5 4.82 -4.26 -0.52
CA ALA A 5 5.34 -2.90 -0.57
C ALA A 5 4.90 -2.12 0.67
N GLU A 6 5.84 -1.40 1.28
CA GLU A 6 5.50 -0.36 2.25
C GLU A 6 4.80 0.78 1.51
N CYS A 7 3.67 1.24 2.04
CA CYS A 7 2.89 2.33 1.46
C CYS A 7 2.49 3.31 2.56
N SER A 8 2.57 4.60 2.24
CA SER A 8 2.21 5.67 3.17
C SER A 8 0.86 6.31 2.78
N PHE A 9 0.07 6.66 3.79
CA PHE A 9 -1.17 7.44 3.63
C PHE A 9 -0.89 8.94 3.57
N VAL A 10 0.30 9.37 3.98
CA VAL A 10 0.78 10.75 3.96
C VAL A 10 2.14 10.83 3.28
N GLU A 11 2.53 12.02 2.83
CA GLU A 11 3.84 12.25 2.23
C GLU A 11 4.91 12.31 3.33
N LEU A 12 5.89 11.40 3.25
CA LEU A 12 7.08 11.37 4.10
C LEU A 12 8.33 11.83 3.34
N TYR A 13 8.32 11.62 2.03
CA TYR A 13 9.31 12.07 1.05
C TYR A 13 8.60 12.81 -0.08
N THR A 14 9.13 13.97 -0.46
CA THR A 14 8.54 14.80 -1.51
C THR A 14 8.37 14.04 -2.82
N GLY A 15 7.15 14.04 -3.35
CA GLY A 15 6.77 13.40 -4.61
C GLY A 15 6.60 11.89 -4.55
N GLN A 16 6.58 11.27 -3.36
CA GLN A 16 6.31 9.83 -3.26
C GLN A 16 4.87 9.51 -3.68
N ALA A 17 4.67 8.31 -4.22
CA ALA A 17 3.33 7.77 -4.42
C ALA A 17 2.69 7.42 -3.06
N LEU A 18 1.44 7.83 -2.86
CA LEU A 18 0.64 7.46 -1.71
C LEU A 18 0.00 6.08 -1.91
N ALA A 19 -0.43 5.46 -0.82
CA ALA A 19 -0.99 4.12 -0.80
C ALA A 19 -2.11 3.94 -1.84
N HIS A 20 -2.99 4.92 -1.99
CA HIS A 20 -4.10 4.86 -2.95
C HIS A 20 -3.63 4.84 -4.42
N GLU A 21 -2.54 5.55 -4.73
CA GLU A 21 -1.94 5.59 -6.06
C GLU A 21 -1.25 4.26 -6.39
N VAL A 22 -0.50 3.70 -5.43
CA VAL A 22 0.12 2.37 -5.56
C VAL A 22 -0.95 1.30 -5.75
N ILE A 23 -2.03 1.33 -4.95
CA ILE A 23 -3.16 0.39 -5.08
C ILE A 23 -3.81 0.52 -6.46
N ALA A 24 -4.09 1.73 -6.94
CA ALA A 24 -4.69 1.96 -8.24
C ALA A 24 -3.81 1.42 -9.38
N TRP A 25 -2.51 1.72 -9.33
CA TRP A 25 -1.53 1.31 -10.34
C TRP A 25 -1.38 -0.23 -10.42
N LEU A 26 -1.34 -0.89 -9.26
CA LEU A 26 -1.27 -2.36 -9.18
C LEU A 26 -2.59 -3.01 -9.63
N ARG A 27 -3.73 -2.39 -9.31
CA ARG A 27 -5.06 -2.85 -9.72
C ARG A 27 -5.22 -2.92 -11.23
N GLU A 28 -4.75 -1.91 -11.95
CA GLU A 28 -4.72 -1.88 -13.44
C GLU A 28 -3.91 -3.02 -14.04
N ARG A 29 -2.94 -3.54 -13.30
CA ARG A 29 -2.08 -4.68 -13.69
C ARG A 29 -2.62 -6.02 -13.20
N GLY A 30 -3.85 -6.06 -12.68
CA GLY A 30 -4.50 -7.29 -12.25
C GLY A 30 -4.07 -7.80 -10.88
N PHE A 31 -3.36 -7.00 -10.09
CA PHE A 31 -3.17 -7.28 -8.67
C PHE A 31 -4.39 -6.84 -7.86
N ARG A 32 -4.60 -7.49 -6.73
CA ARG A 32 -5.62 -7.14 -5.72
C ARG A 32 -4.95 -7.07 -4.35
N LEU A 33 -5.38 -6.12 -3.53
CA LEU A 33 -4.94 -6.04 -2.14
C LEU A 33 -5.42 -7.29 -1.39
N ALA A 34 -4.48 -8.00 -0.77
CA ALA A 34 -4.71 -9.26 -0.08
C ALA A 34 -4.49 -9.15 1.43
N GLY A 35 -3.71 -8.17 1.89
CA GLY A 35 -3.48 -7.92 3.31
C GLY A 35 -2.77 -6.60 3.56
N VAL A 36 -2.92 -6.08 4.78
CA VAL A 36 -2.21 -4.91 5.28
C VAL A 36 -1.64 -5.25 6.65
N HIS A 37 -0.35 -5.01 6.85
CA HIS A 37 0.42 -5.41 8.03
C HIS A 37 1.26 -4.23 8.55
N ASN A 38 1.80 -4.37 9.76
CA ASN A 38 2.75 -3.42 10.36
C ASN A 38 2.29 -1.95 10.27
N MET A 39 0.99 -1.72 10.49
CA MET A 39 0.44 -0.37 10.44
C MET A 39 1.05 0.51 11.54
N SER A 40 1.52 1.69 11.13
CA SER A 40 2.02 2.73 12.03
C SER A 40 1.04 3.88 12.10
N TYR A 41 1.01 4.54 13.25
CA TYR A 41 0.08 5.61 13.55
C TYR A 41 0.83 6.83 14.10
N ASP A 42 0.30 8.02 13.84
CA ASP A 42 0.77 9.24 14.50
C ASP A 42 0.29 9.30 15.97
N GLN A 43 0.70 10.36 16.67
CA GLN A 43 0.30 10.61 18.06
C GLN A 43 -1.21 10.82 18.28
N ASN A 44 -1.99 11.02 17.20
CA ASN A 44 -3.44 11.15 17.23
C ASN A 44 -4.16 9.87 16.78
N GLY A 45 -3.42 8.77 16.54
CA GLY A 45 -3.98 7.52 16.06
C GLY A 45 -4.35 7.52 14.58
N ARG A 46 -3.84 8.46 13.77
CA ARG A 46 -4.02 8.46 12.31
C ARG A 46 -3.02 7.53 11.65
N ALA A 47 -3.50 6.67 10.75
CA ALA A 47 -2.63 5.77 9.99
C ALA A 47 -1.65 6.57 9.12
N VAL A 48 -0.35 6.30 9.26
CA VAL A 48 0.73 6.99 8.54
C VAL A 48 1.23 6.13 7.39
N GLN A 49 1.54 4.87 7.67
CA GLN A 49 2.07 3.92 6.69
C GLN A 49 1.93 2.48 7.20
N GLY A 50 1.98 1.52 6.29
CA GLY A 50 2.07 0.11 6.62
C GLY A 50 2.51 -0.71 5.42
N ASP A 51 2.59 -2.03 5.61
CA ASP A 51 2.99 -2.95 4.57
C ASP A 51 1.78 -3.56 3.87
N PHE A 52 1.75 -3.47 2.54
CA PHE A 52 0.62 -3.90 1.72
C PHE A 52 1.02 -5.12 0.91
N LEU A 53 0.31 -6.23 1.15
CA LEU A 53 0.44 -7.45 0.38
C LEU A 53 -0.59 -7.43 -0.76
N PHE A 54 -0.09 -7.53 -1.99
CA PHE A 54 -0.91 -7.69 -3.18
C PHE A 54 -0.72 -9.08 -3.78
N SER A 55 -1.81 -9.66 -4.27
CA SER A 55 -1.77 -10.93 -4.98
C SER A 55 -2.42 -10.82 -6.36
N ARG A 56 -1.88 -11.58 -7.30
CA ARG A 56 -2.46 -11.80 -8.62
C ARG A 56 -2.56 -13.29 -8.84
N ARG A 57 -3.79 -13.81 -8.80
CA ARG A 57 -4.09 -15.19 -9.15
C ARG A 57 -3.88 -15.33 -10.65
N ARG A 58 -3.23 -16.41 -11.08
CA ARG A 58 -3.28 -16.79 -12.49
C ARG A 58 -4.68 -17.36 -12.74
N ALA A 59 -5.32 -16.89 -13.81
CA ALA A 59 -6.47 -17.57 -14.38
C ALA A 59 -6.03 -18.94 -14.91
#